data_AF-A0A2G8K796-F1
#
_entry.id   AF-A0A2G8K796-F1
#
_cell.length_a   1.000
_cell.length_b   1.000
_cell.length_c   1.000
_cell.angle_alpha   90.00
_cell.angle_beta   90.00
_cell.angle_gamma   90.00
#
_symmetry.space_group_name_H-M   'P 1'
#
loop_
_entity.id
_entity.type
_entity.pdbx_description
1 polymer ?
#
loop_
_entity_poly.entity_id
_entity_poly.type
_entity_poly.pdbx_seq_one_letter_code
_entity_poly.pdbx_strand_id
1 'polypeptide(L)'
;MICGGKNDHHIQADGEDVEVVNTFNFLGSLIVDDGGCSQEIRRRLAMARSSAINLTDIWKDRGISRNTKIHMMNALVFPIATYGSETWALGAVDRKKIHAFEMWCWRRMLRISWEERKSNELLRTKLERSLVTLCQKIDKNKLQYFGHISRREGDNLEKTITQGHVEGQRKRGRPKIRWADGIKEITGMNICAAHRYAQDRSGWNVIINRVTKGQS
;
A
#
# COMPACT_ATOMS: atom_id res chain seq x y z
N MET A 1 -11.44 6.02 21.81
CA MET A 1 -12.22 5.70 20.60
C MET A 1 -11.78 4.37 20.02
N ILE A 2 -12.73 3.52 19.64
CA ILE A 2 -12.52 2.27 18.89
C ILE A 2 -13.38 2.27 17.63
N CYS A 3 -12.96 1.52 16.62
CA CYS A 3 -13.71 1.41 15.38
C CYS A 3 -14.46 0.09 15.31
N GLY A 4 -15.77 0.16 15.18
CA GLY A 4 -16.65 -0.99 15.18
C GLY A 4 -17.97 -0.66 14.53
N GLY A 5 -18.59 -1.66 13.89
CA GLY A 5 -19.94 -1.53 13.38
C GLY A 5 -20.95 -1.46 14.53
N LYS A 6 -22.22 -1.16 14.23
CA LYS A 6 -23.34 -1.13 15.19
C LYS A 6 -23.57 -2.49 15.86
N ASN A 7 -22.74 -2.84 16.82
CA ASN A 7 -22.99 -3.88 17.81
C ASN A 7 -22.80 -3.23 19.19
N ASP A 8 -23.80 -3.36 20.06
CA ASP A 8 -23.87 -2.81 21.42
C ASP A 8 -22.88 -3.52 22.39
N HIS A 9 -21.60 -3.56 22.04
CA HIS A 9 -20.57 -4.05 22.95
C HIS A 9 -19.95 -2.86 23.68
N HIS A 10 -20.34 -2.68 24.94
CA HIS A 10 -19.69 -1.74 25.86
C HIS A 10 -18.28 -2.26 26.14
N ILE A 11 -17.29 -1.59 25.55
CA ILE A 11 -15.88 -1.86 25.78
C ILE A 11 -15.36 -0.77 26.70
N GLN A 12 -14.84 -1.18 27.85
CA GLN A 12 -14.23 -0.29 28.83
C GLN A 12 -12.70 -0.41 28.79
N ALA A 13 -12.03 0.73 28.87
CA ALA A 13 -10.60 0.82 29.09
C ALA A 13 -10.37 1.66 30.34
N ASP A 14 -9.62 1.14 31.30
CA ASP A 14 -9.35 1.80 32.59
C ASP A 14 -10.61 2.26 33.35
N GLY A 15 -11.73 1.55 33.17
CA GLY A 15 -13.02 1.86 33.80
C GLY A 15 -13.85 2.92 33.08
N GLU A 16 -13.37 3.46 31.95
CA GLU A 16 -14.11 4.41 31.11
C GLU A 16 -14.65 3.73 29.83
N ASP A 17 -15.87 4.10 29.44
CA ASP A 17 -16.48 3.62 28.21
C ASP A 17 -15.74 4.19 26.98
N VAL A 18 -15.32 3.30 26.09
CA VAL A 18 -14.60 3.71 24.88
C VAL A 18 -15.60 3.99 23.76
N GLU A 19 -15.61 5.24 23.29
CA GLU A 19 -16.47 5.67 22.17
C GLU A 19 -16.27 4.80 20.92
N VAL A 20 -17.37 4.27 20.36
CA VAL A 20 -17.38 3.47 19.13
C VAL A 20 -17.71 4.36 17.93
N VAL A 21 -16.81 4.42 16.95
CA VAL A 21 -16.95 5.25 15.74
C VAL A 21 -16.81 4.44 14.46
N ASN A 22 -17.49 4.85 13.38
CA ASN A 22 -17.43 4.14 12.10
C ASN A 22 -16.07 4.32 11.39
N THR A 23 -15.41 5.45 11.60
CA THR A 23 -14.07 5.73 11.08
C THR A 23 -13.29 6.60 12.06
N PHE A 24 -11.98 6.39 12.16
CA PHE A 24 -11.10 7.25 12.95
C PHE A 24 -9.71 7.34 12.34
N ASN A 25 -9.00 8.45 12.56
CA ASN A 25 -7.60 8.59 12.15
C ASN A 25 -6.69 8.16 13.29
N PHE A 26 -5.88 7.13 13.05
CA PHE A 26 -4.88 6.65 13.99
C PHE A 26 -3.49 6.74 13.39
N LEU A 27 -2.58 7.45 14.07
CA LEU A 27 -1.21 7.70 13.58
C LEU A 27 -1.20 8.19 12.13
N GLY A 28 -2.17 9.05 11.81
CA GLY A 28 -2.34 9.59 10.49
C GLY A 28 -3.00 8.67 9.47
N SER A 29 -3.32 7.39 9.76
CA SER A 29 -4.03 6.46 8.86
C SER A 29 -5.51 6.33 9.19
N LEU A 30 -6.39 6.32 8.17
CA LEU A 30 -7.83 6.13 8.37
C LEU A 30 -8.15 4.66 8.60
N ILE A 31 -8.74 4.36 9.75
CA ILE A 31 -9.29 3.04 10.07
C ILE A 31 -10.81 3.11 9.89
N VAL A 32 -11.37 2.04 9.34
CA VAL A 32 -12.79 1.90 9.00
C VAL A 32 -13.32 0.64 9.69
N ASP A 33 -14.54 0.71 10.19
CA ASP A 33 -15.23 -0.34 10.96
C ASP A 33 -15.32 -1.66 10.19
N ASP A 34 -15.41 -1.58 8.87
CA ASP A 34 -15.50 -2.71 7.98
C ASP A 34 -14.14 -3.42 7.71
N GLY A 35 -13.06 -2.92 8.30
CA GLY A 35 -11.68 -3.43 8.19
C GLY A 35 -11.05 -3.24 6.80
N GLY A 36 -11.67 -2.47 5.91
CA GLY A 36 -11.21 -2.23 4.54
C GLY A 36 -10.22 -1.07 4.43
N CYS A 37 -9.23 -1.19 3.53
CA CYS A 37 -8.26 -0.12 3.26
C CYS A 37 -8.65 0.79 2.08
N SER A 38 -9.72 0.49 1.33
CA SER A 38 -10.07 1.24 0.10
C SER A 38 -10.40 2.72 0.37
N GLN A 39 -10.93 3.07 1.54
CA GLN A 39 -11.16 4.48 1.90
C GLN A 39 -9.85 5.21 2.17
N GLU A 40 -8.95 4.61 2.93
CA GLU A 40 -7.62 5.16 3.21
C GLU A 40 -6.80 5.33 1.92
N ILE A 41 -6.82 4.33 1.03
CA ILE A 41 -6.15 4.42 -0.27
C ILE A 41 -6.67 5.63 -1.06
N ARG A 42 -7.99 5.82 -1.15
CA ARG A 42 -8.56 7.00 -1.83
C ARG A 42 -8.08 8.30 -1.19
N ARG A 43 -8.07 8.37 0.14
CA ARG A 43 -7.60 9.55 0.89
C ARG A 43 -6.14 9.86 0.58
N ARG A 44 -5.25 8.87 0.62
CA ARG A 44 -3.82 9.02 0.30
C ARG A 44 -3.57 9.44 -1.14
N LEU A 45 -4.28 8.81 -2.09
CA LEU A 45 -4.17 9.18 -3.50
C LEU A 45 -4.66 10.61 -3.74
N ALA A 46 -5.71 11.06 -3.05
CA ALA A 46 -6.19 12.44 -3.12
C ALA A 46 -5.17 13.45 -2.55
N MET A 47 -4.59 13.15 -1.39
CA MET A 47 -3.54 13.99 -0.79
C MET A 47 -2.30 14.08 -1.69
N ALA A 48 -1.83 12.94 -2.21
CA ALA A 48 -0.69 12.90 -3.13
C ALA A 48 -1.01 13.63 -4.44
N ARG A 49 -2.24 13.52 -4.96
CA ARG A 49 -2.71 14.26 -6.13
C ARG A 49 -2.64 15.77 -5.90
N SER A 50 -3.08 16.25 -4.74
CA SER A 50 -2.99 17.66 -4.37
C SER A 50 -1.54 18.14 -4.35
N SER A 51 -0.63 17.38 -3.72
CA SER A 51 0.81 17.69 -3.72
C SER A 51 1.39 17.75 -5.14
N ALA A 52 1.06 16.79 -6.00
CA ALA A 52 1.48 16.80 -7.40
C ALA A 52 0.92 17.99 -8.21
N ILE A 53 -0.27 18.50 -7.85
CA ILE A 53 -0.85 19.72 -8.45
C ILE A 53 -0.09 20.95 -7.95
N ASN A 54 0.27 21.03 -6.68
CA ASN A 54 1.00 22.17 -6.14
C ASN A 54 2.39 22.33 -6.76
N LEU A 55 2.99 21.23 -7.24
CA LEU A 55 4.29 21.24 -7.93
C LEU A 55 4.18 21.49 -9.45
N THR A 56 3.06 22.04 -9.94
CA THR A 56 2.81 22.19 -11.39
C THR A 56 3.87 23.00 -12.11
N ASP A 57 4.37 24.08 -11.50
CA ASP A 57 5.34 24.95 -12.16
C ASP A 57 6.69 24.25 -12.34
N ILE A 58 7.09 23.42 -11.38
CA ILE A 58 8.26 22.53 -11.48
C ILE A 58 8.10 21.55 -12.64
N TRP A 59 6.91 20.95 -12.80
CA TRP A 59 6.65 20.05 -13.93
C TRP A 59 6.70 20.77 -15.27
N LYS A 60 6.28 22.03 -15.33
CA LYS A 60 6.27 22.86 -16.55
C LYS A 60 7.65 23.39 -16.94
N ASP A 61 8.53 23.61 -15.97
CA ASP A 61 9.85 24.21 -16.16
C ASP A 61 10.74 23.35 -17.09
N ARG A 62 11.28 23.95 -18.15
CA ARG A 62 12.17 23.26 -19.10
C ARG A 62 13.63 23.23 -18.63
N GLY A 63 14.02 24.08 -17.67
CA GLY A 63 15.36 24.11 -17.08
C GLY A 63 15.63 22.96 -16.11
N ILE A 64 14.58 22.31 -15.59
CA ILE A 64 14.72 21.16 -14.68
C ILE A 64 14.77 19.87 -15.48
N SER A 65 15.84 19.09 -15.28
CA SER A 65 16.03 17.81 -15.97
C SER A 65 14.89 16.82 -15.66
N ARG A 66 14.59 15.94 -16.63
CA ARG A 66 13.61 14.88 -16.46
C ARG A 66 13.94 13.98 -15.26
N ASN A 67 15.21 13.63 -15.08
CA ASN A 67 15.65 12.76 -13.98
C ASN A 67 15.42 13.43 -12.63
N THR A 68 15.69 14.73 -12.51
CA THR A 68 15.37 15.49 -11.30
C THR A 68 13.87 15.45 -11.00
N LYS A 69 13.00 15.65 -12.00
CA LYS A 69 11.55 15.57 -11.80
C LYS A 69 11.08 14.19 -11.36
N ILE A 70 11.67 13.12 -11.90
CA ILE A 70 11.41 11.74 -11.46
C ILE A 70 11.78 11.57 -9.99
N HIS A 71 12.95 12.07 -9.57
CA HIS A 71 13.37 12.03 -8.17
C HIS A 71 12.40 12.81 -7.27
N MET A 72 11.98 14.01 -7.69
CA MET A 72 11.00 14.81 -6.94
C MET A 72 9.65 14.10 -6.81
N MET A 73 9.16 13.44 -7.87
CA MET A 73 7.93 12.63 -7.80
C MET A 73 8.07 11.50 -6.76
N ASN A 74 9.19 10.78 -6.81
CA ASN A 74 9.50 9.67 -5.91
C ASN A 74 9.71 10.09 -4.45
N ALA A 75 10.19 11.31 -4.21
CA ALA A 75 10.53 11.84 -2.89
C ALA A 75 9.41 12.66 -2.24
N LEU A 76 8.61 13.38 -3.03
CA LEU A 76 7.63 14.35 -2.49
C LEU A 76 6.18 13.88 -2.65
N VAL A 77 5.86 13.15 -3.72
CA VAL A 77 4.47 12.78 -4.05
C VAL A 77 4.18 11.33 -3.66
N PHE A 78 5.00 10.40 -4.13
CA PHE A 78 4.75 8.98 -3.92
C PHE A 78 4.80 8.52 -2.47
N PRO A 79 5.64 9.07 -1.57
CA PRO A 79 5.60 8.70 -0.16
C PRO A 79 4.26 9.04 0.50
N ILE A 80 3.60 10.14 0.09
CA ILE A 80 2.25 10.49 0.54
C ILE A 80 1.26 9.41 0.10
N ALA A 81 1.36 8.95 -1.16
CA ALA A 81 0.47 7.93 -1.71
C ALA A 81 0.65 6.54 -1.07
N THR A 82 1.86 6.21 -0.60
CA THR A 82 2.21 4.87 -0.07
C THR A 82 2.30 4.81 1.45
N TYR A 83 1.96 5.88 2.16
CA TYR A 83 2.04 5.89 3.62
C TYR A 83 1.10 4.85 4.24
N GLY A 84 1.62 4.03 5.16
CA GLY A 84 0.87 2.97 5.85
C GLY A 84 0.51 1.77 4.96
N SER A 85 1.03 1.72 3.72
CA SER A 85 0.65 0.72 2.72
C SER A 85 1.09 -0.71 3.03
N GLU A 86 2.04 -0.87 3.95
CA GLU A 86 2.46 -2.13 4.52
C GLU A 86 1.33 -2.89 5.22
N THR A 87 0.26 -2.21 5.65
CA THR A 87 -0.90 -2.82 6.31
C THR A 87 -2.09 -3.09 5.38
N TRP A 88 -2.03 -2.63 4.12
CA TRP A 88 -3.21 -2.67 3.24
C TRP A 88 -3.49 -4.05 2.65
N ALA A 89 -4.74 -4.51 2.72
CA ALA A 89 -5.22 -5.67 1.98
C ALA A 89 -5.68 -5.25 0.57
N LEU A 90 -4.73 -5.17 -0.38
CA LEU A 90 -4.98 -4.64 -1.72
C LEU A 90 -5.79 -5.63 -2.59
N GLY A 91 -6.97 -5.20 -3.04
CA GLY A 91 -7.68 -5.89 -4.10
C GLY A 91 -7.30 -5.43 -5.51
N ALA A 92 -7.74 -6.18 -6.52
CA ALA A 92 -7.52 -5.82 -7.93
C ALA A 92 -8.07 -4.43 -8.28
N VAL A 93 -9.18 -4.01 -7.66
CA VAL A 93 -9.77 -2.67 -7.85
C VAL A 93 -8.86 -1.59 -7.27
N ASP A 94 -8.29 -1.81 -6.09
CA ASP A 94 -7.38 -0.85 -5.46
C ASP A 94 -6.07 -0.74 -6.24
N ARG A 95 -5.49 -1.87 -6.67
CA ARG A 95 -4.30 -1.90 -7.54
C ARG A 95 -4.53 -1.13 -8.84
N LYS A 96 -5.70 -1.27 -9.47
CA LYS A 96 -6.07 -0.48 -10.66
C LYS A 96 -6.12 1.03 -10.38
N LYS A 97 -6.67 1.45 -9.24
CA LYS A 97 -6.71 2.88 -8.84
C LYS A 97 -5.32 3.44 -8.59
N ILE A 98 -4.46 2.68 -7.90
CA ILE A 98 -3.06 3.07 -7.64
C ILE A 98 -2.29 3.20 -8.95
N HIS A 99 -2.44 2.25 -9.87
CA HIS A 99 -1.82 2.31 -11.19
C HIS A 99 -2.32 3.49 -12.03
N ALA A 100 -3.64 3.75 -12.02
CA ALA A 100 -4.20 4.92 -12.72
C ALA A 100 -3.65 6.24 -12.16
N PHE A 101 -3.51 6.35 -10.83
CA PHE A 101 -2.91 7.51 -10.18
C PHE A 101 -1.43 7.68 -10.57
N GLU A 102 -0.64 6.61 -10.55
CA GLU A 102 0.76 6.62 -10.99
C GLU A 102 0.88 7.12 -12.44
N MET A 103 0.08 6.55 -13.34
CA MET A 103 0.05 6.94 -14.75
C MET A 103 -0.36 8.41 -14.94
N TRP A 104 -1.28 8.90 -14.10
CA TRP A 104 -1.66 10.32 -14.10
C TRP A 104 -0.50 11.22 -13.65
N CYS A 105 0.23 10.85 -12.60
CA CYS A 105 1.40 11.59 -12.12
C CYS A 105 2.48 11.72 -13.19
N TRP A 106 2.80 10.60 -13.86
CA TRP A 106 3.80 10.59 -14.92
C TRP A 106 3.38 11.39 -16.15
N ARG A 107 2.13 11.29 -16.58
CA ARG A 107 1.61 12.12 -17.67
C ARG A 107 1.70 13.62 -17.33
N ARG A 108 1.35 13.99 -16.11
CA ARG A 108 1.44 15.39 -15.65
C ARG A 108 2.88 15.90 -15.67
N MET A 109 3.82 15.12 -15.13
CA MET A 109 5.25 15.46 -15.15
C MET A 109 5.81 15.60 -16.57
N LEU A 110 5.42 14.69 -17.48
CA LEU A 110 5.85 14.70 -18.88
C LEU A 110 5.05 15.68 -19.75
N ARG A 111 4.07 16.39 -19.18
CA ARG A 111 3.16 17.33 -19.87
C ARG A 111 2.41 16.70 -21.05
N ILE A 112 2.05 15.43 -20.91
CA ILE A 112 1.31 14.70 -21.95
C ILE A 112 -0.18 14.98 -21.76
N SER A 113 -0.79 15.60 -22.78
CA SER A 113 -2.23 15.83 -22.84
C SER A 113 -2.97 14.51 -22.93
N TRP A 114 -4.20 14.50 -22.42
CA TRP A 114 -5.11 13.37 -22.57
C TRP A 114 -5.52 13.16 -24.04
N GLU A 115 -5.51 14.22 -24.85
CA GLU A 115 -5.86 14.21 -26.28
C GLU A 115 -4.84 13.44 -27.14
N GLU A 116 -3.59 13.40 -26.69
CA GLU A 116 -2.51 12.71 -27.41
C GLU A 116 -2.70 11.18 -27.45
N ARG A 117 -3.68 10.62 -26.71
CA ARG A 117 -4.05 9.18 -26.66
C ARG A 117 -2.86 8.22 -26.58
N LYS A 118 -1.75 8.66 -25.96
CA LYS A 118 -0.53 7.85 -25.80
C LYS A 118 -0.78 6.67 -24.86
N SER A 119 -0.39 5.48 -25.31
CA SER A 119 -0.50 4.25 -24.52
C SER A 119 0.32 4.32 -23.24
N ASN A 120 -0.14 3.63 -22.19
CA ASN A 120 0.64 3.49 -20.94
C ASN A 120 1.97 2.76 -21.17
N GLU A 121 2.03 1.88 -22.17
CA GLU A 121 3.24 1.16 -22.54
C GLU A 121 4.31 2.09 -23.10
N LEU A 122 3.94 2.99 -24.01
CA LEU A 122 4.85 4.00 -24.55
C LEU A 122 5.42 4.90 -23.45
N LEU A 123 4.60 5.27 -22.46
CA LEU A 123 5.05 6.05 -21.30
C LEU A 123 6.10 5.31 -20.48
N ARG A 124 5.90 4.01 -20.24
CA ARG A 124 6.86 3.17 -19.52
C ARG A 124 8.18 3.09 -20.27
N THR A 125 8.16 2.95 -21.59
CA THR A 125 9.39 2.97 -22.41
C THR A 125 10.11 4.32 -22.28
N LYS A 126 9.37 5.44 -22.26
CA LYS A 126 9.97 6.78 -22.07
C LYS A 126 10.53 7.02 -20.67
N LEU A 127 9.97 6.38 -19.65
CA LEU A 127 10.33 6.55 -18.24
C LEU A 127 11.48 5.63 -17.80
N GLU A 128 12.15 4.96 -18.73
CA GLU A 128 13.02 3.81 -18.47
C GLU A 128 12.24 2.63 -17.85
N ARG A 129 12.44 1.42 -18.39
CA ARG A 129 11.82 0.18 -17.89
C ARG A 129 12.20 -0.15 -16.43
N SER A 130 13.16 0.57 -15.85
CA SER A 130 13.74 0.37 -14.52
C SER A 130 12.96 1.01 -13.37
N LEU A 131 11.94 1.84 -13.62
CA LEU A 131 11.18 2.46 -12.53
C LEU A 131 10.29 1.44 -11.82
N VAL A 132 10.53 1.30 -10.52
CA VAL A 132 9.67 0.55 -9.61
C VAL A 132 8.29 1.19 -9.55
N THR A 133 7.25 0.43 -9.87
CA THR A 133 5.88 0.94 -9.82
C THR A 133 5.40 1.16 -8.37
N LEU A 134 4.38 2.00 -8.18
CA LEU A 134 3.75 2.17 -6.87
C LEU A 134 3.23 0.86 -6.27
N CYS A 135 2.61 -0.01 -7.09
CA CYS A 135 2.17 -1.33 -6.62
C CYS A 135 3.35 -2.18 -6.13
N GLN A 136 4.47 -2.20 -6.88
CA GLN A 136 5.68 -2.90 -6.45
C GLN A 136 6.29 -2.30 -5.18
N LYS A 137 6.24 -0.96 -5.02
CA LYS A 137 6.70 -0.29 -3.80
C LYS A 137 5.84 -0.68 -2.59
N ILE A 138 4.53 -0.76 -2.77
CA ILE A 138 3.60 -1.21 -1.71
C ILE A 138 3.86 -2.68 -1.37
N ASP A 139 3.99 -3.54 -2.38
CA ASP A 139 4.28 -4.97 -2.15
C ASP A 139 5.64 -5.14 -1.46
N LYS A 140 6.65 -4.32 -1.79
CA LYS A 140 7.93 -4.26 -1.08
C LYS A 140 7.74 -3.88 0.40
N ASN A 141 7.01 -2.80 0.68
CA ASN A 141 6.75 -2.33 2.05
C ASN A 141 6.07 -3.42 2.89
N LYS A 142 5.08 -4.13 2.31
CA LYS A 142 4.41 -5.26 2.96
C LYS A 142 5.37 -6.38 3.31
N LEU A 143 6.23 -6.79 2.38
CA LEU A 143 7.20 -7.86 2.64
C LEU A 143 8.25 -7.45 3.66
N GLN A 144 8.69 -6.18 3.63
CA GLN A 144 9.62 -5.64 4.64
C GLN A 144 8.99 -5.70 6.03
N TYR A 145 7.74 -5.25 6.16
CA TYR A 145 7.00 -5.27 7.42
C TYR A 145 6.70 -6.70 7.88
N PHE A 146 6.27 -7.59 6.98
CA PHE A 146 6.07 -9.01 7.30
C PHE A 146 7.34 -9.68 7.81
N GLY A 147 8.48 -9.41 7.15
CA GLY A 147 9.77 -9.93 7.60
C GLY A 147 10.16 -9.39 8.98
N HIS A 148 9.90 -8.11 9.24
CA HIS A 148 10.12 -7.49 10.54
C HIS A 148 9.29 -8.17 11.65
N ILE A 149 7.98 -8.34 11.44
CA ILE A 149 7.08 -9.05 12.37
C ILE A 149 7.57 -10.48 12.62
N SER A 150 7.93 -11.19 11.55
CA SER A 150 8.33 -12.59 11.64
C SER A 150 9.56 -12.81 12.50
N ARG A 151 10.56 -11.92 12.39
CA ARG A 151 11.84 -12.00 13.09
C ARG A 151 11.86 -11.33 14.46
N ARG A 152 10.77 -10.65 14.84
CA ARG A 152 10.67 -10.05 16.18
C ARG A 152 10.65 -11.17 17.23
N GLU A 153 11.56 -11.04 18.20
CA GLU A 153 11.67 -11.94 19.35
C GLU A 153 10.51 -11.70 20.33
N GLY A 154 10.16 -12.76 21.07
CA GLY A 154 9.06 -12.76 22.02
C GLY A 154 7.66 -12.78 21.37
N ASP A 155 6.67 -12.90 22.25
CA ASP A 155 5.27 -12.76 21.87
C ASP A 155 4.96 -11.30 21.62
N ASN A 156 4.37 -11.02 20.47
CA ASN A 156 3.89 -9.69 20.13
C ASN A 156 2.56 -9.79 19.40
N LEU A 157 1.72 -8.78 19.62
CA LEU A 157 0.35 -8.77 19.13
C LEU A 157 0.29 -8.90 17.60
N GLU A 158 1.24 -8.29 16.88
CA GLU A 158 1.28 -8.31 15.42
C GLU A 158 1.57 -9.73 14.89
N LYS A 159 2.48 -10.46 15.53
CA LYS A 159 2.80 -11.86 15.19
C LYS A 159 1.64 -12.77 15.54
N THR A 160 0.97 -12.55 16.68
CA THR A 160 -0.24 -13.28 17.06
C THR A 160 -1.38 -13.02 16.08
N ILE A 161 -1.62 -11.77 15.65
CA ILE A 161 -2.68 -11.44 14.68
C ILE A 161 -2.35 -12.02 13.29
N THR A 162 -1.08 -12.03 12.88
CA THR A 162 -0.69 -12.49 11.55
C THR A 162 -0.65 -14.02 11.43
N GLN A 163 -0.34 -14.73 12.53
CA GLN A 163 -0.32 -16.19 12.60
C GLN A 163 -1.65 -16.78 13.09
N GLY A 164 -2.43 -15.99 13.82
CA GLY A 164 -3.64 -16.41 14.51
C GLY A 164 -4.74 -16.86 13.56
N HIS A 165 -5.41 -17.94 13.94
CA HIS A 165 -6.66 -18.36 13.32
C HIS A 165 -7.83 -17.72 14.06
N VAL A 166 -8.68 -16.97 13.35
CA VAL A 166 -9.95 -16.49 13.91
C VAL A 166 -10.99 -17.58 13.66
N GLU A 167 -11.57 -18.10 14.75
CA GLU A 167 -12.65 -19.08 14.69
C GLU A 167 -13.88 -18.54 13.94
N GLY A 168 -14.53 -19.41 13.18
CA GLY A 168 -15.72 -19.09 12.41
C GLY A 168 -15.54 -19.26 10.90
N GLN A 169 -16.66 -19.31 10.18
CA GLN A 169 -16.67 -19.48 8.73
C GLN A 169 -16.82 -18.14 8.01
N ARG A 170 -16.15 -18.03 6.86
CA ARG A 170 -16.30 -16.87 5.98
C ARG A 170 -17.65 -16.92 5.29
N LYS A 171 -18.32 -15.77 5.16
CA LYS A 171 -19.52 -15.65 4.33
C LYS A 171 -19.24 -16.17 2.92
N ARG A 172 -20.15 -16.98 2.37
CA ARG A 172 -20.07 -17.49 0.99
C ARG A 172 -20.15 -16.33 -0.02
N GLY A 173 -19.54 -16.51 -1.20
CA GLY A 173 -19.57 -15.53 -2.30
C GLY A 173 -18.21 -14.90 -2.57
N ARG A 174 -18.11 -13.56 -2.49
CA ARG A 174 -16.87 -12.79 -2.67
C ARG A 174 -16.36 -12.24 -1.34
N PRO A 175 -15.68 -13.04 -0.50
CA PRO A 175 -15.06 -12.55 0.73
C PRO A 175 -14.06 -11.42 0.43
N LYS A 176 -13.93 -10.49 1.38
CA LYS A 176 -12.88 -9.45 1.34
C LYS A 176 -11.49 -10.08 1.31
N ILE A 177 -10.53 -9.46 0.63
CA ILE A 177 -9.15 -9.96 0.61
C ILE A 177 -8.53 -9.76 2.00
N ARG A 178 -7.81 -10.76 2.50
CA ARG A 178 -7.03 -10.65 3.74
C ARG A 178 -5.64 -10.09 3.41
N TRP A 179 -5.02 -9.46 4.40
CA TRP A 179 -3.63 -9.03 4.28
C TRP A 179 -2.68 -10.21 3.97
N ALA A 180 -2.89 -11.35 4.64
CA ALA A 180 -2.16 -12.60 4.39
C ALA A 180 -2.33 -13.17 2.97
N ASP A 181 -3.49 -12.96 2.33
CA ASP A 181 -3.72 -13.38 0.94
C ASP A 181 -2.77 -12.63 0.00
N GLY A 182 -2.46 -11.36 0.31
CA GLY A 182 -1.47 -10.57 -0.43
C GLY A 182 -0.03 -11.10 -0.25
N ILE A 183 0.35 -11.54 0.95
CA ILE A 183 1.67 -12.18 1.17
C ILE A 183 1.78 -13.45 0.33
N LYS A 184 0.73 -14.27 0.29
CA LYS A 184 0.67 -15.46 -0.55
C LYS A 184 0.72 -15.13 -2.04
N GLU A 185 0.00 -14.10 -2.49
CA GLU A 185 0.03 -13.63 -3.89
C GLU A 185 1.46 -13.24 -4.32
N ILE A 186 2.18 -12.51 -3.46
CA ILE A 186 3.52 -12.00 -3.78
C ILE A 186 4.59 -13.10 -3.71
N THR A 187 4.52 -13.98 -2.70
CA THR A 187 5.59 -14.95 -2.40
C THR A 187 5.31 -16.35 -2.95
N GLY A 188 4.06 -16.67 -3.26
CA GLY A 188 3.60 -18.04 -3.54
C GLY A 188 3.50 -18.93 -2.29
N MET A 189 3.89 -18.45 -1.11
CA MET A 189 3.95 -19.22 0.12
C MET A 189 2.67 -19.04 0.95
N ASN A 190 2.23 -20.09 1.65
CA ASN A 190 1.25 -19.89 2.72
C ASN A 190 1.89 -19.10 3.88
N ILE A 191 1.06 -18.53 4.76
CA ILE A 191 1.53 -17.60 5.80
C ILE A 191 2.53 -18.25 6.77
N CYS A 192 2.33 -19.51 7.15
CA CYS A 192 3.22 -20.25 8.05
C CYS A 192 4.59 -20.51 7.41
N ALA A 193 4.61 -20.89 6.13
CA ALA A 193 5.84 -21.08 5.36
C ALA A 193 6.58 -19.75 5.17
N ALA A 194 5.84 -18.66 4.89
CA ALA A 194 6.41 -17.33 4.78
C ALA A 194 7.07 -16.88 6.09
N HIS A 195 6.42 -17.10 7.25
CA HIS A 195 7.01 -16.76 8.57
C HIS A 195 8.30 -17.54 8.86
N ARG A 196 8.34 -18.83 8.50
CA ARG A 196 9.54 -19.67 8.61
C ARG A 196 10.66 -19.18 7.69
N TYR A 197 10.34 -18.94 6.43
CA TYR A 197 11.32 -18.47 5.44
C TYR A 197 11.85 -17.07 5.78
N ALA A 198 11.01 -16.20 6.33
CA ALA A 198 11.39 -14.85 6.75
C ALA A 198 12.42 -14.81 7.89
N GLN A 199 12.67 -15.93 8.59
CA GLN A 199 13.76 -16.02 9.58
C GLN A 199 15.14 -15.88 8.90
N ASP A 200 15.30 -16.44 7.70
CA ASP A 200 16.48 -16.16 6.88
C ASP A 200 16.37 -14.76 6.27
N ARG A 201 17.06 -13.80 6.90
CA ARG A 201 17.09 -12.41 6.44
C ARG A 201 17.66 -12.29 5.03
N SER A 202 18.63 -13.11 4.66
CA SER A 202 19.30 -13.04 3.35
C SER A 202 18.36 -13.53 2.24
N GLY A 203 17.78 -14.72 2.39
CA GLY A 203 16.78 -15.26 1.48
C GLY A 203 15.53 -14.39 1.39
N TRP A 204 15.05 -13.85 2.52
CA TRP A 204 13.90 -12.93 2.50
C TRP A 204 14.18 -11.66 1.70
N ASN A 205 15.39 -11.09 1.82
CA ASN A 205 15.79 -9.91 1.04
C ASN A 205 15.84 -10.20 -0.47
N VAL A 206 16.14 -11.42 -0.89
CA VAL A 206 16.07 -11.81 -2.31
C VAL A 206 14.65 -11.70 -2.86
N ILE A 207 13.65 -12.17 -2.10
CA ILE A 207 12.23 -12.05 -2.48
C ILE A 207 11.82 -10.57 -2.57
N ILE A 208 12.17 -9.77 -1.56
CA ILE A 208 11.87 -8.32 -1.54
C ILE A 208 12.46 -7.64 -2.80
N ASN A 209 13.72 -7.93 -3.12
CA ASN A 209 14.39 -7.33 -4.27
C ASN A 209 13.79 -7.78 -5.60
N ARG A 210 13.30 -9.02 -5.69
CA ARG A 210 12.60 -9.54 -6.88
C ARG A 210 11.34 -8.77 -7.19
N VAL A 211 10.57 -8.34 -6.18
CA VAL A 211 9.35 -7.53 -6.38
C VAL A 211 9.67 -6.19 -7.05
N THR A 212 10.82 -5.60 -6.73
CA THR A 212 11.24 -4.30 -7.27
C THR A 212 11.97 -4.36 -8.61
N LYS A 213 12.51 -5.51 -8.99
CA LYS A 213 13.11 -5.69 -10.32
C LYS A 213 11.99 -6.00 -11.30
N GLY A 214 11.83 -5.18 -12.34
CA GLY A 214 10.87 -5.46 -13.41
C GLY A 214 11.05 -6.89 -13.91
N GLN A 215 9.94 -7.62 -14.10
CA GLN A 215 9.98 -8.96 -14.69
C GLN A 215 10.72 -8.83 -16.04
N SER A 216 11.93 -9.38 -16.07
CA SER A 216 12.73 -9.61 -17.27
C SER A 216 12.03 -10.58 -18.19
#